data_AF-A0A7S3WSJ7-F1
#
_entry.id   AF-A0A7S3WSJ7-F1
#
_cell.length_a   1.000
_cell.length_b   1.000
_cell.length_c   1.000
_cell.angle_alpha   90.00
_cell.angle_beta   90.00
_cell.angle_gamma   90.00
#
_symmetry.space_group_name_H-M   'P 1'
#
loop_
_entity.id
_entity.type
_entity.pdbx_description
1 polymer ?
#
loop_
_entity_poly.entity_id
_entity_poly.type
_entity_poly.pdbx_seq_one_letter_code
_entity_poly.pdbx_strand_id
1 'polypeptide(L)'
;PPRKLTARDQKDWKIPPCISNWKNAKGYTIPLDKRLSADGRNLQDVAVNDKFAALSEDLYLAERKAREEIKTRNDMIRQRRVREEEVREQQLRDLAATARTQRAELATEAVVEGESAAD
;
A
#
# COMPACT_ATOMS: atom_id res chain seq x y z
N PRO A 1 42.89 -54.03 -32.54
CA PRO A 1 42.72 -53.33 -33.85
C PRO A 1 41.63 -52.25 -33.70
N PRO A 2 41.74 -51.09 -34.35
CA PRO A 2 40.71 -50.04 -34.28
C PRO A 2 39.38 -50.56 -34.84
N ARG A 3 38.28 -50.27 -34.13
CA ARG A 3 36.92 -50.68 -34.54
C ARG A 3 36.55 -49.99 -35.86
N LYS A 4 35.91 -50.71 -36.78
CA LYS A 4 35.42 -50.11 -38.04
C LYS A 4 34.37 -49.05 -37.74
N LEU A 5 34.57 -47.86 -38.29
CA LEU A 5 33.63 -46.75 -38.19
C LEU A 5 32.37 -47.05 -38.98
N THR A 6 31.20 -46.90 -38.35
CA THR A 6 29.92 -47.03 -39.06
C THR A 6 29.45 -45.68 -39.57
N ALA A 7 28.59 -45.68 -40.61
CA ALA A 7 28.00 -44.44 -41.12
C ALA A 7 27.11 -43.72 -40.07
N ARG A 8 26.60 -44.46 -39.08
CA ARG A 8 25.85 -43.88 -37.95
C ARG A 8 26.78 -43.12 -37.02
N ASP A 9 27.89 -43.75 -36.64
CA ASP A 9 28.91 -43.11 -35.81
C ASP A 9 29.35 -41.79 -36.48
N GLN A 10 29.64 -41.79 -37.78
CA GLN A 10 30.03 -40.56 -38.49
C GLN A 10 28.96 -39.45 -38.46
N LYS A 11 27.66 -39.80 -38.52
CA LYS A 11 26.57 -38.82 -38.46
C LYS A 11 26.40 -38.21 -37.07
N ASP A 12 26.53 -39.02 -36.03
CA ASP A 12 26.37 -38.57 -34.64
C ASP A 12 27.48 -37.58 -34.24
N TRP A 13 28.65 -37.67 -34.87
CA TRP A 13 29.77 -36.74 -34.68
C TRP A 13 29.73 -35.50 -35.61
N LYS A 14 28.64 -35.28 -36.35
CA LYS A 14 28.51 -34.11 -37.21
C LYS A 14 28.20 -32.86 -36.39
N ILE A 15 29.22 -32.02 -36.18
CA ILE A 15 29.09 -30.75 -35.45
C ILE A 15 28.32 -29.73 -36.32
N PRO A 16 27.20 -29.16 -35.84
CA PRO A 16 26.48 -28.09 -36.52
C PRO A 16 27.33 -26.81 -36.66
N PRO A 17 27.08 -25.96 -37.68
CA PRO A 17 27.81 -24.71 -37.84
C PRO A 17 27.51 -23.73 -36.70
N CYS A 18 28.55 -23.05 -36.20
CA CYS A 18 28.42 -22.03 -35.16
C CYS A 18 27.86 -20.73 -35.75
N ILE A 19 26.57 -20.47 -35.54
CA ILE A 19 25.94 -19.19 -35.86
C ILE A 19 25.92 -18.36 -34.58
N SER A 20 26.72 -17.31 -34.51
CA SER A 20 26.81 -16.48 -33.31
C SER A 20 25.87 -15.27 -33.39
N ASN A 21 25.26 -14.91 -32.26
CA ASN A 21 24.40 -13.72 -32.15
C ASN A 21 25.20 -12.41 -32.07
N TRP A 22 26.52 -12.45 -31.84
CA TRP A 22 27.37 -11.27 -31.65
C TRP A 22 28.39 -11.02 -32.78
N LYS A 23 28.89 -12.06 -33.44
CA LYS A 23 29.98 -11.97 -34.42
C LYS A 23 29.59 -12.58 -35.77
N ASN A 24 29.83 -11.81 -36.84
CA ASN A 24 29.68 -12.24 -38.22
C ASN A 24 30.82 -11.66 -39.06
N ALA A 25 32.02 -12.24 -38.94
CA ALA A 25 33.24 -11.68 -39.52
C ALA A 25 33.21 -11.57 -41.05
N LYS A 26 32.47 -12.47 -41.72
CA LYS A 26 32.36 -12.52 -43.19
C LYS A 26 31.07 -11.85 -43.71
N GLY A 27 30.25 -11.27 -42.83
CA GLY A 27 29.05 -10.54 -43.23
C GLY A 27 27.97 -11.38 -43.92
N TYR A 28 27.85 -12.68 -43.62
CA TYR A 28 26.86 -13.54 -44.25
C TYR A 28 25.41 -13.09 -43.94
N THR A 29 24.55 -13.14 -44.95
CA THR A 29 23.11 -12.98 -44.79
C THR A 29 22.52 -14.31 -44.34
N ILE A 30 22.21 -14.41 -43.06
CA ILE A 30 21.67 -15.63 -42.42
C ILE A 30 20.17 -15.40 -42.14
N PRO A 31 19.29 -16.31 -42.58
CA PRO A 31 17.86 -16.21 -42.31
C PRO A 31 17.56 -16.32 -40.80
N LEU A 32 16.42 -15.76 -40.39
CA LEU A 32 16.07 -15.63 -38.97
C LEU A 32 15.93 -16.98 -38.27
N ASP A 33 15.33 -17.98 -38.93
CA ASP A 33 15.17 -19.33 -38.38
C ASP A 33 16.53 -19.93 -37.95
N LYS A 34 17.57 -19.78 -38.76
CA LYS A 34 18.92 -20.29 -38.45
C LYS A 34 19.62 -19.47 -37.37
N ARG A 35 19.37 -18.16 -37.30
CA ARG A 35 19.88 -17.30 -36.21
C ARG A 35 19.26 -17.68 -34.86
N LEU A 36 17.95 -17.92 -34.83
CA LEU A 36 17.24 -18.32 -33.62
C LEU A 36 17.35 -19.82 -33.30
N SER A 37 17.77 -20.66 -34.24
CA SER A 37 17.85 -22.12 -34.00
C SER A 37 18.83 -22.54 -32.90
N ALA A 38 19.89 -21.74 -32.67
CA ALA A 38 20.84 -21.97 -31.59
C ALA A 38 20.39 -21.35 -30.26
N ASP A 39 19.29 -20.57 -30.29
CA ASP A 39 18.76 -19.88 -29.14
C ASP A 39 17.86 -20.81 -28.32
N GLY A 40 18.48 -21.50 -27.36
CA GLY A 40 17.81 -22.46 -26.48
C GLY A 40 16.76 -21.85 -25.54
N ARG A 41 16.50 -20.54 -25.61
CA ARG A 41 15.48 -19.87 -24.80
C ARG A 41 14.08 -20.45 -24.99
N ASN A 42 13.76 -20.93 -26.20
CA ASN A 42 12.47 -21.57 -26.48
C ASN A 42 12.30 -22.95 -25.83
N LEU A 43 13.39 -23.56 -25.34
CA LEU A 43 13.36 -24.83 -24.61
C LEU A 43 13.16 -24.61 -23.09
N GLN A 44 13.31 -23.38 -22.61
CA GLN A 44 13.15 -23.05 -21.20
C GLN A 44 11.67 -22.82 -20.89
N ASP A 45 11.08 -23.71 -20.09
CA ASP A 45 9.76 -23.48 -19.51
C ASP A 45 9.90 -22.58 -18.27
N VAL A 46 9.19 -21.45 -18.27
CA VAL A 46 9.21 -20.50 -17.15
C VAL A 46 8.05 -20.82 -16.24
N ALA A 47 8.31 -21.62 -15.20
CA ALA A 47 7.34 -21.90 -14.16
C ALA A 47 7.33 -20.81 -13.08
N VAL A 48 6.14 -20.36 -12.68
CA VAL A 48 5.94 -19.44 -11.55
C VAL A 48 5.52 -20.26 -10.33
N ASN A 49 6.06 -19.90 -9.15
CA ASN A 49 5.74 -20.57 -7.89
C ASN A 49 4.41 -20.08 -7.30
N ASP A 50 3.54 -20.98 -6.86
CA ASP A 50 2.24 -20.68 -6.24
C ASP A 50 2.32 -19.79 -4.99
N LYS A 51 3.48 -19.79 -4.32
CA LYS A 51 3.73 -18.88 -3.17
C LYS A 51 3.59 -17.41 -3.54
N PHE A 52 3.81 -17.04 -4.81
CA PHE A 52 3.61 -15.65 -5.25
C PHE A 52 2.12 -15.27 -5.25
N ALA A 53 1.23 -16.20 -5.60
CA ALA A 53 -0.21 -15.98 -5.52
C ALA A 53 -0.66 -15.83 -4.05
N ALA A 54 -0.25 -16.75 -3.19
CA ALA A 54 -0.56 -16.70 -1.76
C ALA A 54 -0.06 -15.40 -1.11
N LEU A 55 1.18 -14.98 -1.41
CA LEU A 55 1.73 -13.72 -0.91
C LEU A 55 0.90 -12.51 -1.37
N SER A 56 0.48 -12.49 -2.63
CA SER A 56 -0.34 -11.38 -3.14
C SER A 56 -1.70 -11.30 -2.44
N GLU A 57 -2.33 -12.45 -2.17
CA GLU A 57 -3.60 -12.53 -1.45
C GLU A 57 -3.46 -12.06 0.00
N ASP A 58 -2.42 -12.52 0.70
CA ASP A 58 -2.12 -12.12 2.07
C ASP A 58 -1.91 -10.60 2.19
N LEU A 59 -1.20 -9.99 1.23
CA LEU A 59 -1.00 -8.55 1.18
C LEU A 59 -2.32 -7.79 0.96
N TYR A 60 -3.20 -8.28 0.07
CA TYR A 60 -4.53 -7.68 -0.12
C TYR A 60 -5.39 -7.76 1.14
N LEU A 61 -5.37 -8.90 1.85
CA LEU A 61 -6.10 -9.06 3.11
C LEU A 61 -5.55 -8.15 4.21
N ALA A 62 -4.22 -8.06 4.34
CA ALA A 62 -3.55 -7.19 5.29
C ALA A 62 -3.88 -5.71 5.03
N GLU A 63 -3.88 -5.27 3.76
CA GLU A 63 -4.25 -3.91 3.39
C GLU A 63 -5.70 -3.59 3.77
N ARG A 64 -6.64 -4.48 3.43
CA ARG A 64 -8.06 -4.28 3.74
C ARG A 64 -8.28 -4.12 5.24
N LYS A 65 -7.67 -5.00 6.04
CA LYS A 65 -7.75 -4.94 7.51
C LYS A 65 -7.15 -3.65 8.06
N ALA A 66 -5.98 -3.23 7.57
CA ALA A 66 -5.35 -1.98 8.00
C ALA A 66 -6.24 -0.76 7.70
N ARG A 67 -6.89 -0.72 6.54
CA ARG A 67 -7.82 0.37 6.18
C ARG A 67 -9.05 0.40 7.09
N GLU A 68 -9.61 -0.76 7.42
CA GLU A 68 -10.75 -0.88 8.36
C GLU A 68 -10.37 -0.41 9.77
N GLU A 69 -9.20 -0.81 10.28
CA GLU A 69 -8.69 -0.37 11.57
C GLU A 69 -8.43 1.15 11.61
N ILE A 70 -7.90 1.73 10.53
CA ILE A 70 -7.70 3.18 10.43
C ILE A 70 -9.05 3.91 10.41
N LYS A 71 -10.03 3.42 9.64
CA LYS A 71 -11.36 4.03 9.56
C LYS A 71 -12.05 4.02 10.93
N THR A 72 -12.10 2.86 11.58
CA THR A 72 -12.72 2.72 12.91
C THR A 72 -12.02 3.58 13.97
N ARG A 73 -10.68 3.66 13.94
CA ARG A 73 -9.91 4.56 14.82
C ARG A 73 -10.27 6.03 14.56
N ASN A 74 -10.34 6.46 13.30
CA ASN A 74 -10.67 7.84 12.96
C ASN A 74 -12.10 8.20 13.38
N ASP A 75 -13.06 7.28 13.20
CA ASP A 75 -14.44 7.47 13.63
C ASP A 75 -14.53 7.61 15.16
N MET A 76 -13.79 6.77 15.91
CA MET A 76 -13.72 6.87 17.38
C MET A 76 -13.09 8.19 17.84
N ILE A 77 -12.00 8.63 17.21
CA ILE A 77 -11.35 9.91 17.52
C ILE A 77 -12.31 11.07 17.25
N ARG A 78 -13.04 11.02 16.13
CA ARG A 78 -14.04 12.04 15.79
C ARG A 78 -15.16 12.10 16.81
N GLN A 79 -15.71 10.95 17.21
CA GLN A 79 -16.75 10.89 18.24
C GLN A 79 -16.27 11.41 19.59
N ARG A 80 -15.03 11.08 19.99
CA ARG A 80 -14.44 11.61 21.22
C ARG A 80 -14.33 13.13 21.16
N ARG A 81 -13.84 13.68 20.04
CA ARG A 81 -13.72 15.13 19.85
C ARG A 81 -15.06 15.85 19.93
N VAL A 82 -16.11 15.32 19.28
CA VAL A 82 -17.46 15.90 19.37
C VAL A 82 -17.95 15.90 20.83
N ARG A 83 -17.77 14.79 21.56
CA ARG A 83 -18.16 14.72 22.97
C ARG A 83 -17.36 15.69 23.85
N GLU A 84 -16.07 15.87 23.60
CA GLU A 84 -15.23 16.85 24.30
C GLU A 84 -15.68 18.28 24.02
N GLU A 85 -16.07 18.59 22.77
CA GLU A 85 -16.63 19.89 22.37
C GLU A 85 -18.00 20.14 23.05
N GLU A 86 -18.88 19.14 23.10
CA GLU A 86 -20.18 19.21 23.80
C GLU A 86 -20.02 19.47 25.31
N VAL A 87 -19.11 18.74 25.98
CA VAL A 87 -18.81 18.95 27.42
C VAL A 87 -18.26 20.34 27.65
N ARG A 88 -17.38 20.83 26.76
CA ARG A 88 -16.82 22.18 26.86
C ARG A 88 -17.89 23.26 26.67
N GLU A 89 -18.83 23.05 25.75
CA GLU A 89 -19.96 23.97 25.55
C GLU A 89 -20.89 24.03 26.78
N GLN A 90 -21.20 22.86 27.38
CA GLN A 90 -21.99 22.80 28.62
C GLN A 90 -21.29 23.54 29.77
N GLN A 91 -19.99 23.30 29.98
CA GLN A 91 -19.21 24.00 31.00
C GLN A 91 -19.23 25.52 30.82
N LEU A 92 -19.10 26.00 29.58
CA LEU A 92 -19.17 27.43 29.27
C LEU A 92 -20.57 28.00 29.51
N ARG A 93 -21.62 27.22 29.22
CA ARG A 93 -23.01 27.62 29.46
C ARG A 93 -23.32 27.74 30.95
N ASP A 94 -22.87 26.79 31.75
CA ASP A 94 -23.05 26.81 33.21
C ASP A 94 -22.28 27.96 33.85
N LEU A 95 -21.04 28.20 33.42
CA LEU A 95 -20.24 29.35 33.87
C LEU A 95 -20.91 30.70 33.50
N ALA A 96 -21.51 30.80 32.31
CA ALA A 96 -22.23 32.00 31.91
C ALA A 96 -23.52 32.20 32.73
N ALA A 97 -24.22 31.11 33.11
CA ALA A 97 -25.41 31.17 33.94
C ALA A 97 -25.07 31.65 35.35
N THR A 98 -24.03 31.09 35.98
CA THR A 98 -23.58 31.50 37.33
C THR A 98 -23.10 32.96 37.35
N ALA A 99 -22.38 33.41 36.31
CA ALA A 99 -21.96 34.81 36.20
C ALA A 99 -23.17 35.78 36.07
N ARG A 100 -24.25 35.36 35.40
CA ARG A 100 -25.48 36.17 35.28
C ARG A 100 -26.25 36.24 36.59
N THR A 101 -26.36 35.14 37.35
CA THR A 101 -27.04 35.14 38.65
C THR A 101 -26.30 36.01 39.66
N GLN A 102 -24.97 35.88 39.75
CA GLN A 102 -24.13 36.73 40.62
C GLN A 102 -24.29 38.22 40.29
N ARG A 103 -24.37 38.58 39.00
CA ARG A 103 -24.60 39.97 38.59
C ARG A 103 -26.00 40.47 38.97
N ALA A 104 -27.02 39.61 38.88
CA ALA A 104 -28.38 39.96 39.30
C ALA A 104 -28.48 40.14 40.82
N GLU A 105 -27.83 39.27 41.60
CA GLU A 105 -27.73 39.37 43.06
C GLU A 105 -27.07 40.68 43.49
N LEU A 106 -25.91 41.01 42.93
CA LEU A 106 -25.22 42.30 43.18
C LEU A 106 -26.07 43.51 42.78
N ALA A 107 -26.85 43.42 41.70
CA ALA A 107 -27.75 44.49 41.28
C ALA A 107 -28.92 44.66 42.27
N THR A 108 -29.45 43.57 42.83
CA THR A 108 -30.49 43.65 43.87
C THR A 108 -29.96 44.22 45.18
N GLU A 109 -28.73 43.85 45.58
CA GLU A 109 -28.07 44.41 46.77
C GLU A 109 -27.84 45.93 46.63
N ALA A 110 -27.38 46.39 45.45
CA ALA A 110 -27.20 47.81 45.16
C ALA A 110 -28.51 48.63 45.18
N VAL A 111 -29.65 48.02 44.83
CA VAL A 111 -30.97 48.68 44.89
C VAL A 111 -31.44 48.82 46.34
N VAL A 112 -31.22 47.80 47.18
CA VAL A 112 -31.59 47.83 48.60
C VAL A 112 -30.73 48.82 49.40
N GLU A 113 -29.44 48.94 49.10
CA GLU A 113 -28.58 49.98 49.68
C GLU A 113 -29.00 51.39 49.24
N GLY A 114 -29.48 51.56 48.00
CA GLY A 114 -30.00 52.84 47.51
C GLY A 114 -31.33 53.26 48.15
N GLU A 115 -32.20 52.31 48.49
CA GLU A 115 -33.49 52.56 49.15
C GLU A 115 -33.34 52.86 50.64
N SER A 116 -32.38 52.22 51.32
CA SER A 116 -32.08 52.45 52.75
C SER A 116 -31.31 53.75 53.05
N ALA A 117 -30.70 54.37 52.04
CA ALA A 117 -30.04 55.68 52.18
C ALA A 117 -30.98 56.87 51.89
N ALA A 118 -32.22 56.60 51.48
CA ALA A 118 -33.22 57.61 51.12
C ALA A 118 -34.32 57.84 52.19
N ASP A 119 -34.28 57.10 53.30
CA ASP A 119 -35.07 57.29 54.53
C ASP A 119 -34.18 57.91 55.63
#